data_AF-A0AA40SWM5-F1
#
_entry.id   AF-A0AA40SWM5-F1
#
_cell.length_a   1.000
_cell.length_b   1.000
_cell.length_c   1.000
_cell.angle_alpha   90.00
_cell.angle_beta   90.00
_cell.angle_gamma   90.00
#
_symmetry.space_group_name_H-M   'P 1'
#
loop_
_entity.id
_entity.type
_entity.pdbx_description
1 polymer ?
#
loop_
_entity_poly.entity_id
_entity_poly.type
_entity_poly.pdbx_seq_one_letter_code
_entity_poly.pdbx_strand_id
1 'polypeptide(L)'
;MTVNELNKFVSYCRKIQPQTQEDIKKFFEGVIVFPYDKELLLQAYLFLNMKDLFPSCAELLLFEKSPIADYTDLGKCDFVYLTFKGSLFLIETKFIDTEATGATERKRRNKHRNKVFEQVITLKGRFSQYWNMRLEQLECGVFTTDSEIAWRGNGVNVVTKSISINHLEQWRKNYNKSDTVYEMSKLINPTNR
;
A
#
# COMPACT_ATOMS: atom_id res chain seq x y z
N MET A 1 16.30 10.73 -19.43
CA MET A 1 16.36 10.26 -18.03
C MET A 1 17.78 9.83 -17.78
N THR A 2 18.50 10.38 -16.81
CA THR A 2 19.67 9.66 -16.29
C THR A 2 19.15 8.77 -15.18
N VAL A 3 19.44 7.47 -15.27
CA VAL A 3 19.20 6.41 -14.26
C VAL A 3 19.62 6.82 -12.82
N ASN A 4 20.38 7.91 -12.71
CA ASN A 4 20.91 8.51 -11.49
C ASN A 4 19.84 8.96 -10.47
N GLU A 5 18.77 9.68 -10.87
CA GLU A 5 17.84 10.25 -9.87
C GLU A 5 16.97 9.20 -9.16
N LEU A 6 16.52 8.18 -9.89
CA LEU A 6 15.84 7.03 -9.30
C LEU A 6 16.76 6.28 -8.33
N ASN A 7 18.00 6.01 -8.73
CA ASN A 7 18.96 5.32 -7.89
C ASN A 7 19.31 6.12 -6.62
N LYS A 8 19.38 7.46 -6.71
CA LYS A 8 19.54 8.33 -5.54
C LYS A 8 18.37 8.19 -4.58
N PHE A 9 17.14 8.23 -5.08
CA PHE A 9 15.94 8.06 -4.24
C PHE A 9 15.89 6.67 -3.60
N VAL A 10 16.14 5.60 -4.35
CA VAL A 10 16.19 4.23 -3.81
C VAL A 10 17.26 4.12 -2.72
N SER A 11 18.45 4.68 -2.96
CA SER A 11 19.54 4.71 -1.98
C SER A 11 19.16 5.50 -0.73
N TYR A 12 18.40 6.58 -0.90
CA TYR A 12 17.86 7.37 0.21
C TYR A 12 16.84 6.56 1.03
N CYS A 13 15.91 5.88 0.37
CA CYS A 13 14.90 5.04 1.03
C CYS A 13 15.55 3.99 1.94
N ARG A 14 16.60 3.32 1.45
CA ARG A 14 17.36 2.32 2.21
C ARG A 14 18.00 2.86 3.49
N LYS A 15 18.29 4.16 3.56
CA LYS A 15 18.80 4.80 4.79
C LYS A 15 17.69 5.07 5.80
N ILE A 16 16.53 5.52 5.33
CA ILE A 16 15.43 5.93 6.22
C ILE A 16 14.48 4.79 6.58
N GLN A 17 14.48 3.70 5.80
CA GLN A 17 13.78 2.45 6.04
C GLN A 17 14.77 1.29 5.89
N PRO A 18 15.66 1.09 6.88
CA PRO A 18 16.69 0.05 6.83
C PRO A 18 16.14 -1.37 7.06
N GLN A 19 14.88 -1.51 7.47
CA GLN A 19 14.22 -2.80 7.68
C GLN A 19 14.24 -3.63 6.40
N THR A 20 14.53 -4.92 6.51
CA THR A 20 14.44 -5.83 5.37
C THR A 20 12.97 -6.09 4.99
N GLN A 21 12.73 -6.60 3.77
CA GLN A 21 11.38 -7.02 3.36
C GLN A 21 10.78 -8.06 4.32
N GLU A 22 11.61 -8.94 4.88
CA GLU A 22 11.18 -9.96 5.83
C GLU A 22 10.81 -9.37 7.20
N ASP A 23 11.54 -8.35 7.66
CA ASP A 23 11.19 -7.64 8.90
C ASP A 23 9.84 -6.90 8.75
N ILE A 24 9.63 -6.27 7.60
CA ILE A 24 8.37 -5.58 7.28
C ILE A 24 7.22 -6.60 7.16
N LYS A 25 7.47 -7.77 6.57
CA LYS A 25 6.50 -8.87 6.51
C LYS A 25 6.07 -9.33 7.89
N LYS A 26 7.02 -9.61 8.79
CA LYS A 26 6.72 -9.96 10.19
C LYS A 26 5.93 -8.88 10.93
N PHE A 27 6.24 -7.61 10.66
CA PHE A 27 5.45 -6.50 11.20
C PHE A 27 3.98 -6.59 10.76
N PHE A 28 3.71 -6.71 9.46
CA PHE A 28 2.35 -6.81 8.95
C PHE A 28 1.64 -8.12 9.35
N GLU A 29 2.36 -9.22 9.50
CA GLU A 29 1.82 -10.46 10.09
C GLU A 29 1.40 -10.25 11.55
N GLY A 30 2.18 -9.50 12.33
CA GLY A 30 1.81 -9.08 13.68
C GLY A 30 0.52 -8.26 13.73
N VAL A 31 0.31 -7.37 12.75
CA VAL A 31 -0.92 -6.57 12.62
C VAL A 31 -2.17 -7.44 12.41
N ILE A 32 -2.06 -8.58 11.72
CA ILE A 32 -3.20 -9.49 11.51
C ILE A 32 -3.68 -10.05 12.85
N VAL A 33 -2.73 -10.44 13.70
CA VAL A 33 -3.00 -10.97 15.04
C VAL A 33 -3.61 -9.87 15.91
N PHE A 34 -3.02 -8.67 15.88
CA PHE A 34 -3.45 -7.52 16.68
C PHE A 34 -3.57 -6.24 15.84
N PRO A 35 -4.72 -5.99 15.18
CA PRO A 35 -4.89 -4.79 14.38
C PRO A 35 -5.20 -3.62 15.29
N TYR A 36 -4.18 -2.77 15.49
CA TYR A 36 -4.30 -1.53 16.26
C TYR A 36 -5.38 -0.60 15.71
N ASP A 37 -5.52 -0.54 14.38
CA ASP A 37 -6.59 0.17 13.70
C ASP A 37 -6.94 -0.47 12.35
N LYS A 38 -8.06 -0.02 11.77
CA LYS A 38 -8.61 -0.57 10.52
C LYS A 38 -7.81 -0.19 9.28
N GLU A 39 -7.11 0.94 9.30
CA GLU A 39 -6.27 1.41 8.20
C GLU A 39 -5.02 0.53 8.12
N LEU A 40 -4.36 0.29 9.26
CA LEU A 40 -3.19 -0.58 9.34
C LEU A 40 -3.52 -2.04 8.95
N LEU A 41 -4.71 -2.54 9.29
CA LEU A 41 -5.17 -3.86 8.81
C LEU A 41 -5.35 -3.89 7.29
N LEU A 42 -5.89 -2.83 6.69
CA LEU A 42 -6.01 -2.70 5.23
C LEU A 42 -4.63 -2.67 4.56
N GLN A 43 -3.67 -1.95 5.15
CA GLN A 43 -2.28 -1.90 4.69
C GLN A 43 -1.58 -3.27 4.81
N ALA A 44 -1.85 -4.03 5.87
CA ALA A 44 -1.36 -5.40 6.01
C ALA A 44 -1.89 -6.31 4.90
N TYR A 45 -3.19 -6.23 4.59
CA TYR A 45 -3.76 -6.95 3.45
C TYR A 45 -3.08 -6.57 2.15
N LEU A 46 -2.91 -5.27 1.90
CA LEU A 46 -2.27 -4.77 0.69
C LEU A 46 -0.85 -5.33 0.54
N PHE A 47 -0.02 -5.22 1.58
CA PHE A 47 1.36 -5.68 1.56
C PHE A 47 1.45 -7.18 1.26
N LEU A 48 0.67 -8.00 1.97
CA LEU A 48 0.74 -9.46 1.87
C LEU A 48 0.10 -10.02 0.59
N ASN A 49 -0.73 -9.23 -0.09
CA ASN A 49 -1.36 -9.60 -1.37
C ASN A 49 -0.89 -8.69 -2.54
N MET A 50 0.26 -8.02 -2.38
CA MET A 50 0.74 -7.00 -3.32
C MET A 50 0.85 -7.52 -4.76
N LYS A 51 1.35 -8.74 -4.96
CA LYS A 51 1.54 -9.33 -6.29
C LYS A 51 0.21 -9.55 -7.04
N ASP A 52 -0.86 -9.90 -6.33
CA ASP A 52 -2.18 -10.13 -6.94
C ASP A 52 -2.89 -8.80 -7.23
N LEU A 53 -2.69 -7.80 -6.36
CA LEU A 53 -3.34 -6.50 -6.47
C LEU A 53 -2.63 -5.59 -7.48
N PHE A 54 -1.30 -5.51 -7.42
CA PHE A 54 -0.45 -4.63 -8.23
C PHE A 54 0.79 -5.40 -8.72
N PRO A 55 0.66 -6.24 -9.76
CA PRO A 55 1.70 -7.17 -10.19
C PRO A 55 2.98 -6.53 -10.74
N SER A 56 2.97 -5.21 -11.03
CA SER A 56 4.17 -4.48 -11.45
C SER A 56 5.10 -4.13 -10.30
N CYS A 57 4.60 -4.14 -9.05
CA CYS A 57 5.38 -3.83 -7.85
C CYS A 57 6.39 -4.94 -7.55
N ALA A 58 7.67 -4.57 -7.38
CA ALA A 58 8.77 -5.49 -7.19
C ALA A 58 9.36 -5.43 -5.76
N GLU A 59 9.66 -4.24 -5.26
CA GLU A 59 10.31 -4.02 -3.96
C GLU A 59 9.64 -2.87 -3.22
N LEU A 60 9.25 -3.07 -1.96
CA LEU A 60 8.77 -1.98 -1.10
C LEU A 60 9.95 -1.11 -0.66
N LEU A 61 9.96 0.16 -1.04
CA LEU A 61 10.99 1.10 -0.65
C LEU A 61 10.64 1.85 0.65
N LEU A 62 9.40 2.31 0.79
CA LEU A 62 8.91 3.06 1.94
C LEU A 62 7.49 2.65 2.31
N PHE A 63 7.18 2.58 3.61
CA PHE A 63 5.81 2.56 4.11
C PHE A 63 5.64 3.55 5.27
N GLU A 64 4.49 4.24 5.35
CA GLU A 64 4.15 5.19 6.42
C GLU A 64 5.23 6.26 6.72
N LYS A 65 5.97 6.66 5.69
CA LYS A 65 7.10 7.59 5.79
C LYS A 65 6.93 8.77 4.85
N SER A 66 7.45 9.92 5.30
CA SER A 66 7.65 11.05 4.39
C SER A 66 8.70 10.66 3.35
N PRO A 67 8.48 10.97 2.07
CA PRO A 67 9.48 10.74 1.04
C PRO A 67 10.72 11.64 1.19
N ILE A 68 10.68 12.61 2.11
CA ILE A 68 11.78 13.52 2.45
C ILE A 68 11.74 13.79 3.96
N ALA A 69 12.73 13.27 4.68
CA ALA A 69 12.80 13.23 6.15
C ALA A 69 12.68 14.61 6.81
N ASP A 70 13.16 15.66 6.16
CA ASP A 70 13.20 17.02 6.72
C ASP A 70 11.93 17.84 6.43
N TYR A 71 10.97 17.27 5.70
CA TYR A 71 9.76 17.95 5.26
C TYR A 71 8.51 17.11 5.61
N THR A 72 8.10 17.20 6.87
CA THR A 72 6.93 16.49 7.40
C THR A 72 5.60 17.10 6.95
N ASP A 73 5.61 18.36 6.54
CA ASP A 73 4.51 19.10 5.92
C ASP A 73 4.14 18.56 4.53
N LEU A 74 5.07 17.84 3.88
CA LEU A 74 4.86 17.19 2.58
C LEU A 74 4.05 15.88 2.66
N GLY A 75 3.58 15.50 3.85
CA GLY A 75 2.77 14.32 4.05
C GLY A 75 3.57 13.03 3.95
N LYS A 76 2.94 11.95 4.42
CA LYS A 76 3.49 10.60 4.33
C LYS A 76 2.93 9.92 3.10
N CYS A 77 3.70 8.98 2.54
CA CYS A 77 3.18 7.98 1.63
C CYS A 77 2.84 6.74 2.43
N ASP A 78 1.70 6.13 2.13
CA ASP A 78 1.36 4.84 2.75
C ASP A 78 2.30 3.76 2.23
N PHE A 79 2.49 3.65 0.90
CA PHE A 79 3.47 2.76 0.28
C PHE A 79 4.15 3.39 -0.93
N VAL A 80 5.45 3.12 -1.08
CA VAL A 80 6.25 3.43 -2.26
C VAL A 80 6.97 2.18 -2.72
N TYR A 81 6.66 1.71 -3.93
CA TYR A 81 7.30 0.54 -4.52
C TYR A 81 8.22 0.92 -5.69
N LEU A 82 9.31 0.18 -5.84
CA LEU A 82 10.02 0.07 -7.11
C LEU A 82 9.29 -0.96 -7.98
N THR A 83 9.04 -0.62 -9.25
CA THR A 83 8.45 -1.57 -10.21
C THR A 83 9.52 -2.35 -10.96
N PHE A 84 9.14 -3.47 -11.56
CA PHE A 84 10.02 -4.23 -12.46
C PHE A 84 10.48 -3.44 -13.69
N LYS A 85 9.80 -2.33 -14.02
CA LYS A 85 10.15 -1.46 -15.17
C LYS A 85 11.12 -0.34 -14.80
N GLY A 86 11.51 -0.22 -13.53
CA GLY A 86 12.33 0.90 -13.07
C GLY A 86 11.56 2.22 -12.98
N SER A 87 10.29 2.16 -12.59
CA SER A 87 9.45 3.29 -12.17
C SER A 87 9.15 3.19 -10.67
N LEU A 88 8.65 4.27 -10.08
CA LEU A 88 8.08 4.23 -8.73
C LEU A 88 6.57 4.08 -8.82
N PHE A 89 6.01 3.32 -7.88
CA PHE A 89 4.58 3.17 -7.69
C PHE A 89 4.21 3.73 -6.32
N LEU A 90 3.48 4.84 -6.30
CA LEU A 90 3.00 5.50 -5.09
C LEU A 90 1.59 4.99 -4.81
N ILE A 91 1.36 4.37 -3.66
CA ILE A 91 0.05 3.81 -3.32
C ILE A 91 -0.44 4.47 -2.04
N GLU A 92 -1.63 5.06 -2.10
CA GLU A 92 -2.35 5.56 -0.94
C GLU A 92 -3.48 4.59 -0.57
N THR A 93 -3.69 4.41 0.72
CA THR A 93 -4.71 3.54 1.29
C THR A 93 -5.80 4.37 1.97
N LYS A 94 -7.03 3.85 1.95
CA LYS A 94 -8.12 4.44 2.73
C LYS A 94 -9.12 3.40 3.17
N PHE A 95 -9.26 3.21 4.48
CA PHE A 95 -10.40 2.53 5.06
C PHE A 95 -11.62 3.46 4.96
N ILE A 96 -12.61 3.01 4.19
CA ILE A 96 -13.87 3.71 3.97
C ILE A 96 -14.96 2.81 4.53
N ASP A 97 -15.62 3.28 5.59
CA ASP A 97 -16.72 2.56 6.23
C ASP A 97 -17.96 2.56 5.32
N THR A 98 -18.10 1.46 4.57
CA THR A 98 -19.21 1.21 3.64
C THR A 98 -20.44 0.63 4.32
N GLU A 99 -20.32 0.18 5.57
CA GLU A 99 -21.42 -0.39 6.36
C GLU A 99 -22.23 0.69 7.09
N ALA A 100 -21.60 1.81 7.46
CA ALA A 100 -22.30 2.94 8.07
C ALA A 100 -23.33 3.58 7.11
N THR A 101 -24.56 3.80 7.56
CA THR A 101 -25.66 4.33 6.73
C THR A 101 -26.06 5.75 7.11
N GLY A 102 -26.84 6.42 6.24
CA GLY A 102 -27.31 7.80 6.45
C GLY A 102 -26.61 8.86 5.60
N ALA A 103 -27.20 10.05 5.53
CA ALA A 103 -26.73 11.14 4.66
C ALA A 103 -25.33 11.66 5.05
N THR A 104 -25.07 11.81 6.34
CA THR A 104 -23.75 12.22 6.87
C THR A 104 -22.67 11.22 6.48
N GLU A 105 -22.95 9.93 6.63
CA GLU A 105 -22.03 8.85 6.30
C GLU A 105 -21.75 8.79 4.80
N ARG A 106 -22.78 8.97 3.97
CA ARG A 106 -22.62 9.09 2.51
C ARG A 106 -21.72 10.27 2.13
N LYS A 107 -21.89 11.44 2.77
CA LYS A 107 -21.04 12.62 2.55
C LYS A 107 -19.60 12.36 3.01
N ARG A 108 -19.41 11.71 4.17
CA ARG A 108 -18.10 11.30 4.70
C ARG A 108 -17.36 10.36 3.75
N ARG A 109 -18.03 9.31 3.24
CA ARG A 109 -17.47 8.40 2.24
C ARG A 109 -17.04 9.14 0.97
N ASN A 110 -17.91 9.98 0.42
CA ASN A 110 -17.56 10.76 -0.78
C ASN A 110 -16.34 11.66 -0.56
N LYS A 111 -16.22 12.27 0.63
CA LYS A 111 -15.04 13.05 1.01
C LYS A 111 -13.79 12.16 1.08
N HIS A 112 -13.86 10.99 1.72
CA HIS A 112 -12.73 10.06 1.81
C HIS A 112 -12.29 9.56 0.44
N ARG A 113 -13.24 9.23 -0.44
CA ARG A 113 -12.97 8.84 -1.84
C ARG A 113 -12.22 9.95 -2.57
N ASN A 114 -12.65 11.20 -2.50
CA ASN A 114 -11.92 12.31 -3.15
C ASN A 114 -10.54 12.50 -2.55
N LYS A 115 -10.47 12.54 -1.22
CA LYS A 115 -9.25 12.85 -0.49
C LYS A 115 -8.10 11.90 -0.82
N VAL A 116 -8.36 10.60 -0.94
CA VAL A 116 -7.30 9.62 -1.23
C VAL A 116 -6.68 9.84 -2.64
N PHE A 117 -7.48 10.22 -3.64
CA PHE A 117 -6.94 10.60 -4.96
C PHE A 117 -6.17 11.91 -4.91
N GLU A 118 -6.70 12.92 -4.22
CA GLU A 118 -6.01 14.20 -4.02
C GLU A 118 -4.64 13.99 -3.35
N GLN A 119 -4.57 13.11 -2.34
CA GLN A 119 -3.34 12.73 -1.66
C GLN A 119 -2.32 12.12 -2.63
N VAL A 120 -2.68 11.05 -3.35
CA VAL A 120 -1.72 10.36 -4.23
C VAL A 120 -1.25 11.23 -5.39
N ILE A 121 -2.13 12.08 -5.95
CA ILE A 121 -1.79 13.01 -7.03
C ILE A 121 -0.86 14.12 -6.51
N THR A 122 -1.13 14.64 -5.32
CA THR A 122 -0.27 15.65 -4.67
C THR A 122 1.11 15.06 -4.37
N LEU A 123 1.16 13.82 -3.85
CA LEU A 123 2.41 13.11 -3.61
C LEU A 123 3.20 12.91 -4.91
N LYS A 124 2.55 12.50 -6.00
CA LYS A 124 3.20 12.41 -7.32
C LYS A 124 3.84 13.73 -7.76
N GLY A 125 3.12 14.84 -7.60
CA GLY A 125 3.65 16.17 -7.90
C GLY A 125 4.88 16.51 -7.06
N ARG A 126 4.83 16.23 -5.75
CA ARG A 126 5.95 16.45 -4.82
C ARG A 126 7.16 15.58 -5.20
N PHE A 127 6.97 14.29 -5.46
CA PHE A 127 8.06 13.42 -5.93
C PHE A 127 8.73 13.95 -7.18
N SER A 128 7.93 14.40 -8.15
CA SER A 128 8.45 14.97 -9.39
C SER A 128 9.30 16.21 -9.12
N GLN A 129 8.83 17.10 -8.26
CA GLN A 129 9.53 18.35 -7.93
C GLN A 129 10.81 18.12 -7.13
N TYR A 130 10.75 17.34 -6.04
CA TYR A 130 11.87 17.23 -5.10
C TYR A 130 12.94 16.25 -5.54
N TRP A 131 12.54 15.16 -6.21
CA TRP A 131 13.48 14.15 -6.71
C TRP A 131 13.79 14.33 -8.19
N ASN A 132 13.31 15.41 -8.81
CA ASN A 132 13.48 15.72 -10.23
C ASN A 132 13.11 14.54 -11.16
N MET A 133 12.05 13.83 -10.78
CA MET A 133 11.54 12.67 -11.51
C MET A 133 10.49 13.10 -12.52
N ARG A 134 10.49 12.49 -13.71
CA ARG A 134 9.43 12.74 -14.68
C ARG A 134 8.13 12.07 -14.24
N LEU A 135 6.99 12.70 -14.52
CA LEU A 135 5.68 12.21 -14.09
C LEU A 135 5.35 10.82 -14.66
N GLU A 136 5.92 10.43 -15.80
CA GLU A 136 5.72 9.11 -16.42
C GLU A 136 6.48 8.00 -15.68
N GLN A 137 7.43 8.37 -14.81
CA GLN A 137 8.15 7.43 -13.93
C GLN A 137 7.45 7.23 -12.59
N LEU A 138 6.33 7.92 -12.37
CA LEU A 138 5.57 7.91 -11.14
C LEU A 138 4.18 7.34 -11.43
N GLU A 139 3.99 6.07 -11.15
CA GLU A 139 2.69 5.40 -11.18
C GLU A 139 1.96 5.67 -9.86
N CYS A 140 0.63 5.77 -9.93
CA CYS A 140 -0.20 6.04 -8.76
C CYS A 140 -1.23 4.95 -8.57
N GLY A 141 -1.42 4.57 -7.31
CA GLY A 141 -2.36 3.55 -6.88
C GLY A 141 -3.22 4.05 -5.73
N VAL A 142 -4.46 3.58 -5.70
CA VAL A 142 -5.34 3.74 -4.55
C VAL A 142 -5.89 2.38 -4.17
N PHE A 143 -5.80 2.03 -2.89
CA PHE A 143 -6.36 0.80 -2.34
C PHE A 143 -7.32 1.11 -1.18
N THR A 144 -8.57 0.67 -1.28
CA THR A 144 -9.59 1.02 -0.27
C THR A 144 -10.53 -0.13 0.05
N THR A 145 -11.39 0.07 1.05
CA THR A 145 -12.48 -0.87 1.34
C THR A 145 -13.76 -0.65 0.51
N ASP A 146 -13.71 0.24 -0.48
CA ASP A 146 -14.89 0.72 -1.20
C ASP A 146 -14.71 0.56 -2.71
N SER A 147 -15.46 -0.35 -3.33
CA SER A 147 -15.39 -0.61 -4.77
C SER A 147 -15.90 0.55 -5.62
N GLU A 148 -16.63 1.51 -5.05
CA GLU A 148 -17.06 2.71 -5.78
C GLU A 148 -15.89 3.65 -6.13
N ILE A 149 -14.64 3.36 -5.73
CA ILE A 149 -13.48 4.15 -6.20
C ILE A 149 -13.13 3.88 -7.67
N ALA A 150 -13.53 2.73 -8.22
CA ALA A 150 -13.01 2.23 -9.50
C ALA A 150 -13.32 3.17 -10.68
N TRP A 151 -14.51 3.75 -10.71
CA TRP A 151 -14.89 4.68 -11.78
C TRP A 151 -14.12 6.01 -11.74
N ARG A 152 -13.58 6.38 -10.57
CA ARG A 152 -12.83 7.64 -10.40
C ARG A 152 -11.39 7.55 -10.88
N GLY A 153 -10.77 6.38 -10.77
CA GLY A 153 -9.38 6.16 -11.22
C GLY A 153 -9.19 6.35 -12.72
N ASN A 154 -10.17 5.95 -13.52
CA ASN A 154 -10.11 6.03 -14.98
C ASN A 154 -9.94 7.47 -15.51
N GLY A 155 -10.40 8.49 -14.77
CA GLY A 155 -10.30 9.89 -15.19
C GLY A 155 -8.95 10.55 -14.92
N VAL A 156 -8.09 9.94 -14.08
CA VAL A 156 -6.89 10.60 -13.54
C VAL A 156 -5.62 9.75 -13.62
N ASN A 157 -5.65 8.65 -14.38
CA ASN A 157 -4.51 7.72 -14.56
C ASN A 157 -3.96 7.19 -13.22
N VAL A 158 -4.87 6.75 -12.35
CA VAL A 158 -4.58 6.12 -11.06
C VAL A 158 -5.15 4.71 -11.07
N VAL A 159 -4.33 3.71 -10.78
CA VAL A 159 -4.78 2.31 -10.69
C VAL A 159 -5.51 2.10 -9.37
N THR A 160 -6.76 1.66 -9.45
CA THR A 160 -7.59 1.46 -8.26
C THR A 160 -7.80 -0.02 -7.97
N LYS A 161 -7.66 -0.41 -6.71
CA LYS A 161 -8.02 -1.74 -6.21
C LYS A 161 -8.85 -1.58 -4.93
N SER A 162 -9.65 -2.59 -4.61
CA SER A 162 -10.45 -2.56 -3.38
C SER A 162 -10.70 -3.95 -2.84
N ILE A 163 -10.98 -4.03 -1.55
CA ILE A 163 -11.48 -5.22 -0.87
C ILE A 163 -12.73 -4.87 -0.06
N SER A 164 -13.74 -5.74 0.04
CA SER A 164 -14.85 -5.46 0.96
C SER A 164 -14.41 -5.59 2.42
N ILE A 165 -15.04 -4.85 3.34
CA ILE A 165 -14.79 -4.97 4.79
C ILE A 165 -14.97 -6.43 5.24
N ASN A 166 -16.01 -7.10 4.73
CA ASN A 166 -16.28 -8.50 5.04
C ASN A 166 -15.15 -9.43 4.57
N HIS A 167 -14.65 -9.28 3.33
CA HIS A 167 -13.54 -10.09 2.85
C HIS A 167 -12.24 -9.82 3.62
N LEU A 168 -11.98 -8.57 4.01
CA LEU A 168 -10.82 -8.21 4.84
C LEU A 168 -10.84 -8.95 6.19
N GLU A 169 -11.99 -8.96 6.85
CA GLU A 169 -12.18 -9.66 8.13
C GLU A 169 -12.12 -11.19 7.97
N GLN A 170 -12.68 -11.74 6.90
CA GLN A 170 -12.59 -13.18 6.61
C GLN A 170 -11.15 -13.59 6.34
N TRP A 171 -10.42 -12.83 5.52
CA TRP A 171 -9.00 -13.05 5.24
C TRP A 171 -8.19 -13.07 6.54
N ARG A 172 -8.37 -12.05 7.38
CA ARG A 172 -7.68 -11.94 8.68
C ARG A 172 -7.93 -13.17 9.57
N LYS A 173 -9.20 -13.59 9.69
CA LYS A 173 -9.58 -14.75 10.52
C LYS A 173 -9.01 -16.08 10.01
N ASN A 174 -8.80 -16.18 8.70
CA ASN A 174 -8.34 -17.41 8.06
C ASN A 174 -6.81 -17.48 7.93
N TYR A 175 -6.11 -16.35 7.99
CA TYR A 175 -4.65 -16.27 7.84
C TYR A 175 -3.90 -17.19 8.82
N ASN A 176 -4.27 -17.14 10.10
CA ASN A 176 -3.62 -17.98 11.14
C ASN A 176 -4.00 -19.47 11.01
N LYS A 177 -5.12 -19.79 10.37
CA LYS A 177 -5.53 -21.19 10.14
C LYS A 177 -4.70 -21.82 9.03
N SER A 178 -4.38 -21.08 7.98
CA SER A 178 -3.49 -21.56 6.90
C SER A 178 -2.07 -21.81 7.39
N ASP A 179 -1.52 -20.94 8.24
CA ASP A 179 -0.16 -21.15 8.79
C ASP A 179 -0.12 -22.33 9.75
N THR A 180 -1.17 -22.53 10.56
CA THR A 180 -1.27 -23.71 11.43
C THR A 180 -1.33 -25.00 10.61
N VAL A 181 -2.11 -25.02 9.53
CA VAL A 181 -2.20 -26.20 8.65
C VAL A 181 -0.88 -26.44 7.89
N TYR A 182 -0.20 -25.38 7.44
CA TYR A 182 1.10 -25.48 6.78
C TYR A 182 2.21 -25.98 7.72
N GLU A 183 2.31 -25.44 8.93
CA GLU A 183 3.28 -25.90 9.94
C GLU A 183 2.97 -27.32 10.42
N MET A 184 1.68 -27.69 10.58
CA MET A 184 1.29 -29.08 10.83
C MET A 184 1.67 -30.00 9.68
N SER A 185 1.55 -29.57 8.42
CA SER A 185 1.92 -30.38 7.26
C SER A 185 3.45 -30.65 7.17
N LYS A 186 4.29 -29.70 7.61
CA LYS A 186 5.74 -29.87 7.71
C LYS A 186 6.14 -30.85 8.82
N LEU A 187 5.40 -30.85 9.93
CA LEU A 187 5.63 -31.79 11.04
C LEU A 187 5.24 -33.23 10.67
N ILE A 188 4.27 -33.41 9.77
CA ILE A 188 3.78 -34.72 9.34
C ILE A 188 4.63 -35.32 8.19
N ASN A 189 5.27 -34.48 7.35
CA ASN A 189 6.14 -34.93 6.25
C ASN A 189 7.54 -34.26 6.28
N PRO A 190 8.48 -34.75 7.11
CA PRO A 190 9.82 -34.17 7.24
C PRO A 190 10.78 -34.40 6.06
N THR A 191 10.35 -35.07 4.97
CA THR A 191 11.23 -35.54 3.89
C THR A 191 11.30 -34.69 2.63
N ASN A 192 10.72 -33.49 2.58
CA ASN A 192 10.95 -32.55 1.47
C ASN A 192 12.02 -31.51 1.82
N ARG A 193 13.28 -31.95 1.90
CA ARG A 193 14.47 -31.11 1.74
C ARG A 193 15.28 -31.59 0.56
#